data_AF-A0A2D5LVX1-F1
#
_entry.id   AF-A0A2D5LVX1-F1
#
_cell.length_a   1.000
_cell.length_b   1.000
_cell.length_c   1.000
_cell.angle_alpha   90.00
_cell.angle_beta   90.00
_cell.angle_gamma   90.00
#
_symmetry.space_group_name_H-M   'P 1'
#
loop_
_entity.id
_entity.type
_entity.pdbx_description
1 polymer ?
#
loop_
_entity_poly.entity_id
_entity_poly.type
_entity_poly.pdbx_seq_one_letter_code
_entity_poly.pdbx_strand_id
1 'polypeptide(L)' 'GKQLQLQLGFSHDIIYDIPEGIEIKVEKQTTIIISGVDKELVGKTVADIKFYKPVEPYKQKGITSEGQFILKKEGKKK' A
#
# COMPACT_ATOMS: atom_id res chain seq x y z
N GLY A 1 14.12 -6.65 -12.07
CA GLY A 1 14.08 -5.20 -11.93
C GLY A 1 13.66 -4.87 -10.51
N LYS A 2 14.34 -3.91 -9.86
CA LYS A 2 14.07 -3.50 -8.46
C LYS A 2 12.93 -2.47 -8.35
N GLN A 3 11.96 -2.51 -9.26
CA GLN A 3 10.89 -1.52 -9.35
C GLN A 3 9.54 -2.19 -9.20
N LEU A 4 8.71 -1.65 -8.30
CA LEU A 4 7.35 -2.07 -8.07
C LEU A 4 6.41 -1.15 -8.84
N GLN A 5 5.64 -1.71 -9.77
CA GLN A 5 4.61 -0.96 -10.50
C GLN A 5 3.26 -1.12 -9.80
N LEU A 6 2.62 -0.01 -9.47
CA LEU A 6 1.37 0.06 -8.71
C LEU A 6 0.25 0.67 -9.57
N GLN A 7 -0.76 -0.15 -9.87
CA GLN A 7 -1.98 0.26 -10.55
C GLN A 7 -3.06 0.64 -9.54
N LEU A 8 -3.03 1.89 -9.08
CA LEU A 8 -3.92 2.38 -8.01
C LEU A 8 -5.19 3.07 -8.55
N GLY A 9 -5.45 2.99 -9.86
CA GLY A 9 -6.60 3.62 -10.52
C GLY A 9 -6.39 5.10 -10.84
N PHE A 10 -5.14 5.56 -10.88
CA PHE A 10 -4.76 6.81 -11.50
C PHE A 10 -4.63 6.64 -13.02
N SER A 11 -4.57 7.73 -13.78
CA SER A 11 -4.40 7.70 -15.24
C SER A 11 -3.02 7.21 -15.70
N HIS A 12 -2.07 7.06 -14.78
CA HIS A 12 -0.73 6.54 -15.04
C HIS A 12 -0.33 5.57 -13.91
N ASP A 13 0.57 4.63 -14.23
CA ASP A 13 1.15 3.72 -13.25
C ASP A 13 2.11 4.45 -12.31
N ILE A 14 2.07 4.10 -11.02
CA ILE A 14 3.03 4.60 -10.04
C ILE A 14 4.18 3.61 -9.96
N ILE A 15 5.39 4.08 -10.24
CA ILE A 15 6.62 3.28 -10.13
C ILE A 15 7.25 3.61 -8.78
N TYR A 16 7.46 2.59 -7.96
CA TYR A 16 8.15 2.68 -6.67
C TYR A 16 9.48 1.95 -6.75
N ASP A 17 10.58 2.67 -6.54
CA ASP A 17 11.92 2.09 -6.47
C ASP A 17 12.15 1.42 -5.11
N ILE A 18 12.51 0.15 -5.14
CA ILE A 18 12.71 -0.65 -3.92
C ILE A 18 14.09 -0.34 -3.36
N PRO A 19 14.20 0.17 -2.12
CA PRO A 19 15.49 0.44 -1.50
C PRO A 19 16.25 -0.86 -1.22
N GLU A 20 17.58 -0.77 -1.17
CA GLU A 20 18.43 -1.96 -0.98
C GLU A 20 18.22 -2.59 0.40
N GLY A 21 18.14 -3.93 0.44
CA GLY A 21 17.87 -4.69 1.67
C GLY A 21 16.39 -4.94 1.97
N ILE A 22 15.48 -4.50 1.08
CA ILE A 22 14.07 -4.86 1.11
C ILE A 22 13.72 -5.76 -0.08
N GLU A 23 13.01 -6.84 0.21
CA GLU A 23 12.41 -7.74 -0.76
C GLU A 23 10.89 -7.55 -0.77
N ILE A 24 10.34 -7.33 -1.96
CA ILE A 24 8.88 -7.20 -2.14
C ILE A 24 8.39 -8.40 -2.94
N LYS A 25 7.47 -9.16 -2.35
CA LYS A 25 6.81 -10.29 -2.98
C LYS A 25 5.34 -9.97 -3.21
N VAL A 26 4.90 -10.07 -4.47
CA VAL A 26 3.50 -9.93 -4.86
C VAL A 26 2.88 -11.32 -4.90
N GLU A 27 2.14 -11.70 -3.85
CA GLU A 27 1.43 -12.99 -3.81
C GLU A 27 0.15 -12.96 -4.65
N LYS A 28 -0.59 -11.86 -4.55
CA LYS A 28 -1.79 -11.59 -5.33
C LYS A 28 -1.71 -10.16 -5.82
N GLN A 29 -2.46 -9.83 -6.87
CA GLN A 29 -2.54 -8.46 -7.38
C GLN A 29 -2.93 -7.43 -6.30
N THR A 30 -3.64 -7.84 -5.26
CA THR A 30 -4.07 -6.98 -4.13
C THR A 30 -3.25 -7.17 -2.85
N THR A 31 -2.34 -8.14 -2.79
CA THR A 31 -1.62 -8.52 -1.56
C THR A 31 -0.12 -8.50 -1.82
N ILE A 32 0.56 -7.58 -1.14
CA ILE A 32 1.99 -7.33 -1.25
C ILE A 32 2.63 -7.64 0.10
N ILE A 33 3.66 -8.48 0.08
CA ILE A 33 4.45 -8.83 1.26
C ILE A 33 5.77 -8.12 1.14
N ILE A 34 6.12 -7.34 2.16
CA ILE A 34 7.36 -6.58 2.24
C ILE A 34 8.18 -7.22 3.36
N SER A 35 9.36 -7.74 2.99
CA SER A 35 10.31 -8.39 3.89
C SER A 35 11.64 -7.66 3.83
N GLY A 36 12.39 -7.60 4.92
CA GLY A 36 13.68 -6.94 4.94
C GLY A 36 14.46 -7.22 6.21
N VAL A 37 15.75 -6.87 6.18
CA VAL A 37 16.65 -7.06 7.33
C VAL A 37 16.38 -6.01 8.41
N ASP A 38 16.03 -4.78 8.00
CA ASP A 38 15.83 -3.63 8.88
C ASP A 38 14.35 -3.27 9.04
N LYS A 39 13.87 -3.19 10.29
CA LYS A 39 12.46 -2.90 10.60
C LYS A 39 12.06 -1.46 10.32
N GLU A 40 12.98 -0.50 10.48
CA GLU A 40 12.72 0.91 10.21
C GLU A 40 12.57 1.15 8.71
N LEU A 41 13.45 0.56 7.91
CA LEU A 41 13.36 0.61 6.45
C LEU A 41 12.08 -0.05 5.94
N VAL A 42 11.74 -1.25 6.44
CA VAL A 42 10.48 -1.92 6.09
C VAL A 42 9.28 -1.05 6.46
N GLY A 43 9.26 -0.49 7.67
CA GLY A 43 8.18 0.40 8.12
C GLY A 43 8.04 1.65 7.26
N LYS A 44 9.17 2.27 6.88
CA LYS A 44 9.21 3.44 5.99
C LYS A 44 8.65 3.11 4.61
N THR A 45 9.09 2.01 4.00
CA THR A 45 8.60 1.57 2.69
C THR A 45 7.09 1.26 2.72
N VAL A 46 6.60 0.60 3.77
CA VAL A 46 5.16 0.37 3.96
C VAL A 46 4.40 1.70 4.07
N ALA A 47 4.94 2.67 4.81
CA ALA A 47 4.32 3.99 4.98
C ALA A 47 4.29 4.79 3.67
N ASP A 48 5.38 4.81 2.92
CA ASP A 48 5.48 5.46 1.61
C ASP A 48 4.43 4.89 0.64
N ILE A 49 4.30 3.56 0.60
CA ILE A 49 3.32 2.89 -0.26
C ILE A 49 1.88 3.24 0.17
N LYS A 50 1.59 3.26 1.48
CA LYS A 50 0.27 3.66 2.00
C LYS A 50 -0.08 5.12 1.67
N PHE A 51 0.92 6.00 1.57
CA PHE A 51 0.70 7.40 1.26
C PHE A 51 0.13 7.62 -0.15
N TYR A 52 0.48 6.78 -1.12
CA TYR A 52 -0.04 6.92 -2.49
C TYR A 52 -1.56 6.78 -2.59
N LYS A 53 -2.16 5.89 -1.79
CA LYS A 53 -3.61 5.72 -1.75
C LYS A 53 -4.10 5.45 -0.33
N PRO A 54 -4.32 6.51 0.47
CA PRO A 54 -4.87 6.37 1.80
C PRO A 54 -6.28 5.81 1.74
N VAL A 55 -6.70 5.19 2.84
CA VAL A 55 -7.98 4.52 2.90
C VAL A 55 -9.10 5.54 3.08
N GLU A 56 -10.08 5.50 2.19
CA GLU A 56 -11.24 6.37 2.27
C GLU A 56 -12.17 5.99 3.43
N PRO A 57 -12.63 6.96 4.24
CA PRO A 57 -13.44 6.68 5.45
C PRO A 57 -14.85 6.12 5.17
N TYR A 58 -15.37 6.26 3.95
CA TYR A 58 -16.73 5.82 3.60
C TYR A 58 -16.76 4.44 2.95
N LYS A 59 -15.92 4.23 1.93
CA LYS A 59 -15.89 2.99 1.13
C LYS A 59 -14.73 2.07 1.49
N GLN A 60 -13.82 2.50 2.39
CA GLN A 60 -12.63 1.75 2.80
C GLN A 60 -11.75 1.29 1.62
N LYS A 61 -11.78 2.03 0.50
CA LYS A 61 -10.91 1.77 -0.64
C LYS A 61 -9.56 2.44 -0.37
N GLY A 62 -8.47 1.71 -0.57
CA GLY A 62 -7.11 2.19 -0.38
C GLY A 62 -6.18 1.06 0.04
N ILE A 63 -4.95 1.41 0.43
CA ILE A 63 -3.92 0.45 0.85
C ILE A 63 -4.00 0.29 2.37
N THR A 64 -4.23 -0.94 2.82
CA THR A 64 -4.30 -1.31 4.24
C THR A 64 -3.21 -2.30 4.60
N SER A 65 -2.91 -2.41 5.89
CA SER A 65 -2.16 -3.55 6.41
C SER A 65 -3.15 -4.58 6.95
N GLU A 66 -2.77 -5.86 6.91
CA GLU A 66 -3.60 -6.95 7.44
C GLU A 66 -3.94 -6.70 8.91
N GLY A 67 -5.22 -6.77 9.25
CA GLY A 67 -5.72 -6.55 10.61
C GLY A 67 -5.86 -5.09 11.04
N GLN A 68 -5.58 -4.10 10.17
CA GLN A 68 -5.78 -2.69 10.51
C GLN A 68 -7.28 -2.37 10.66
N PHE A 69 -7.70 -1.86 11.83
CA PHE A 69 -9.07 -1.43 12.06
C PHE A 69 -9.33 -0.04 11.45
N ILE A 70 -10.37 0.07 10.62
CA ILE A 70 -10.69 1.31 9.88
C ILE A 70 -12.13 1.70 10.17
N LEU A 71 -12.29 2.89 10.75
CA LEU A 71 -13.60 3.46 11.05
C LEU A 71 -14.34 3.76 9.75
N LYS A 72 -15.54 3.19 9.61
CA LYS A 72 -16.45 3.50 8.51
C LYS A 72 -17.38 4.63 8.93
N LYS A 73 -17.42 5.71 8.16
CA LYS A 73 -18.46 6.72 8.27
C LYS A 73 -19.63 6.35 7.37
N GLU A 74 -20.86 6.50 7.86
CA GLU A 74 -22.04 6.35 7.02
C GLU A 74 -22.15 7.56 6.08
N GLY A 75 -22.25 7.27 4.78
CA GLY A 75 -22.56 8.30 3.78
C GLY A 75 -24.02 8.72 3.92
N LYS A 76 -24.32 9.98 3.65
CA LYS A 76 -25.70 10.48 3.59
C LYS A 76 -26.44 9.72 2.49
N LYS A 77 -27.39 8.86 2.85
CA LYS A 77 -28.33 8.27 1.89
C LYS A 77 -29.17 9.41 1.31
N LYS A 78 -29.11 9.59 -0.01
CA LYS A 78 -30.13 10.33 -0.76
C LYS A 78 -31.33 9.42 -0.96
#